data_AF-A0A1A8T7B6-F1
#
_entry.id   AF-A0A1A8T7B6-F1
#
_cell.length_a   1.000
_cell.length_b   1.000
_cell.length_c   1.000
_cell.angle_alpha   90.00
_cell.angle_beta   90.00
_cell.angle_gamma   90.00
#
_symmetry.space_group_name_H-M   'P 1'
#
loop_
_entity.id
_entity.type
_entity.pdbx_description
1 polymer ?
#
loop_
_entity_poly.entity_id
_entity_poly.type
_entity_poly.pdbx_seq_one_letter_code
_entity_poly.pdbx_strand_id
1 'polypeptide(L)'
;MNFQPNISNVSKIEFRPYMIECAFDYYSMSVMSNHQRMGLQTVMCALSIEIILKSFLVSVAGNHGQLNETYQFDKKLLVADGTLPKKSDVHDLTVLYEALPKDLQTYLFETFEFKILHENRKLFTQSRYIYEPSANTINNDDIIKLTARLVCKIVYLYKHQGCVDPFILEFEIDKIYFSHVQPYAFIEAL
;
A
#
# COMPACT_ATOMS: atom_id res chain seq x y z
N MET A 1 -12.90 -1.64 -20.47
CA MET A 1 -13.09 -0.91 -19.20
C MET A 1 -11.69 -0.58 -18.71
N ASN A 2 -11.41 0.67 -18.36
CA ASN A 2 -10.06 1.10 -17.98
C ASN A 2 -10.11 1.66 -16.55
N PHE A 3 -9.09 1.37 -15.76
CA PHE A 3 -8.94 1.93 -14.42
C PHE A 3 -8.54 3.41 -14.51
N GLN A 4 -9.44 4.29 -14.08
CA GLN A 4 -9.28 5.75 -14.16
C GLN A 4 -9.81 6.42 -12.88
N PRO A 5 -9.04 6.41 -11.77
CA PRO A 5 -9.42 7.11 -10.56
C PRO A 5 -9.33 8.64 -10.76
N ASN A 6 -10.18 9.39 -10.06
CA ASN A 6 -10.16 10.85 -10.11
C ASN A 6 -8.93 11.40 -9.36
N ILE A 7 -8.08 12.16 -10.05
CA ILE A 7 -6.86 12.78 -9.50
C ILE A 7 -6.95 14.30 -9.36
N SER A 8 -8.07 14.92 -9.75
CA SER A 8 -8.18 16.39 -9.92
C SER A 8 -7.93 17.17 -8.63
N ASN A 9 -8.15 16.55 -7.47
CA ASN A 9 -8.00 17.17 -6.15
C ASN A 9 -6.71 16.74 -5.44
N VAL A 10 -5.84 15.97 -6.09
CA VAL A 10 -4.60 15.48 -5.47
C VAL A 10 -3.48 16.47 -5.79
N SER A 11 -2.87 17.00 -4.74
CA SER A 11 -1.72 17.89 -4.85
C SER A 11 -0.53 17.21 -5.53
N LYS A 12 0.40 18.04 -6.05
CA LYS A 12 1.64 17.52 -6.61
C LYS A 12 2.47 16.89 -5.50
N ILE A 13 2.92 15.66 -5.72
CA ILE A 13 3.71 14.89 -4.77
C ILE A 13 5.15 14.70 -5.27
N GLU A 14 6.05 14.43 -4.35
CA GLU A 14 7.35 13.88 -4.69
C GLU A 14 7.23 12.37 -4.92
N PHE A 15 7.95 11.85 -5.91
CA PHE A 15 7.90 10.42 -6.24
C PHE A 15 8.91 9.63 -5.40
N ARG A 16 8.53 8.39 -5.07
CA ARG A 16 9.38 7.36 -4.45
C ARG A 16 9.21 6.02 -5.18
N PRO A 17 9.47 5.98 -6.49
CA PRO A 17 9.08 4.85 -7.35
C PRO A 17 9.68 3.51 -6.89
N TYR A 18 10.93 3.52 -6.40
CA TYR A 18 11.57 2.31 -5.88
C TYR A 18 10.87 1.74 -4.64
N MET A 19 10.24 2.58 -3.79
CA MET A 19 9.38 2.08 -2.71
C MET A 19 8.10 1.44 -3.25
N ILE A 20 7.52 2.00 -4.33
CA ILE A 20 6.30 1.47 -4.93
C ILE A 20 6.58 0.13 -5.63
N GLU A 21 7.73 0.01 -6.29
CA GLU A 21 8.24 -1.25 -6.84
C GLU A 21 8.41 -2.29 -5.74
N CYS A 22 9.12 -1.94 -4.65
CA CYS A 22 9.29 -2.82 -3.50
C CYS A 22 7.95 -3.25 -2.87
N ALA A 23 6.99 -2.33 -2.75
CA ALA A 23 5.64 -2.67 -2.29
C ALA A 23 4.95 -3.67 -3.25
N PHE A 24 5.08 -3.46 -4.55
CA PHE A 24 4.55 -4.36 -5.56
C PHE A 24 5.23 -5.74 -5.54
N ASP A 25 6.53 -5.83 -5.26
CA ASP A 25 7.22 -7.10 -5.11
C ASP A 25 6.62 -7.94 -3.98
N TYR A 26 6.43 -7.35 -2.79
CA TYR A 26 5.78 -8.04 -1.67
C TYR A 26 4.36 -8.51 -2.02
N TYR A 27 3.58 -7.65 -2.69
CA TYR A 27 2.26 -8.01 -3.16
C TYR A 27 2.30 -9.16 -4.18
N SER A 28 3.13 -9.04 -5.21
CA SER A 28 3.25 -10.02 -6.30
C SER A 28 3.71 -11.38 -5.80
N MET A 29 4.72 -11.41 -4.92
CA MET A 29 5.17 -12.65 -4.28
C MET A 29 4.06 -13.30 -3.47
N SER A 30 3.16 -12.51 -2.85
CA SER A 30 2.06 -13.03 -2.06
C SER A 30 1.00 -13.73 -2.94
N VAL A 31 0.62 -13.14 -4.07
CA VAL A 31 -0.46 -13.65 -4.92
C VAL A 31 0.02 -14.69 -5.94
N MET A 32 1.28 -14.62 -6.37
CA MET A 32 1.86 -15.55 -7.35
C MET A 32 2.47 -16.81 -6.74
N SER A 33 2.55 -16.90 -5.41
CA SER A 33 3.11 -18.07 -4.73
C SER A 33 2.31 -19.34 -5.02
N ASN A 34 2.99 -20.44 -5.39
CA ASN A 34 2.37 -21.77 -5.50
C ASN A 34 1.93 -22.34 -4.13
N HIS A 35 2.39 -21.73 -3.03
CA HIS A 35 1.98 -22.07 -1.67
C HIS A 35 0.98 -21.04 -1.15
N GLN A 36 -0.29 -21.25 -1.49
CA GLN A 36 -1.41 -20.39 -1.14
C GLN A 36 -1.72 -20.50 0.36
N ARG A 37 -1.07 -19.64 1.16
CA ARG A 37 -1.26 -19.53 2.61
C ARG A 37 -1.82 -18.15 2.92
N MET A 38 -3.14 -18.04 3.00
CA MET A 38 -3.82 -16.76 3.12
C MET A 38 -3.29 -15.88 4.26
N GLY A 39 -3.01 -16.45 5.44
CA GLY A 39 -2.42 -15.68 6.54
C GLY A 39 -1.04 -15.08 6.24
N LEU A 40 -0.20 -15.75 5.44
CA LEU A 40 1.07 -15.17 4.98
C LEU A 40 0.84 -14.11 3.91
N GLN A 41 -0.14 -14.33 3.02
CA GLN A 41 -0.47 -13.40 1.96
C GLN A 41 -0.98 -12.08 2.51
N THR A 42 -1.89 -12.13 3.48
CA THR A 42 -2.44 -10.95 4.14
C THR A 42 -1.36 -10.16 4.88
N VAL A 43 -0.40 -10.83 5.54
CA VAL A 43 0.77 -10.18 6.16
C VAL A 43 1.66 -9.48 5.13
N MET A 44 1.97 -10.12 4.00
CA MET A 44 2.77 -9.50 2.92
C MET A 44 2.04 -8.31 2.29
N CYS A 45 0.71 -8.41 2.11
CA CYS A 45 -0.13 -7.32 1.66
C CYS A 45 -0.16 -6.16 2.66
N ALA A 46 -0.24 -6.42 3.97
CA ALA A 46 -0.14 -5.38 4.99
C ALA A 46 1.23 -4.68 4.97
N LEU A 47 2.32 -5.41 4.75
CA LEU A 47 3.66 -4.83 4.57
C LEU A 47 3.72 -3.97 3.29
N SER A 48 3.15 -4.46 2.18
CA SER A 48 3.04 -3.70 0.94
C SER A 48 2.32 -2.36 1.16
N ILE A 49 1.19 -2.36 1.87
CA ILE A 49 0.46 -1.13 2.23
C ILE A 49 1.30 -0.24 3.14
N GLU A 50 2.00 -0.79 4.14
CA GLU A 50 2.90 -0.02 5.01
C GLU A 50 3.95 0.73 4.19
N ILE A 51 4.58 0.08 3.21
CA ILE A 51 5.58 0.68 2.32
C ILE A 51 4.94 1.81 1.48
N ILE A 52 3.75 1.58 0.91
CA ILE A 52 3.02 2.61 0.15
C ILE A 52 2.76 3.85 1.03
N LEU A 53 2.22 3.67 2.24
CA LEU A 53 1.92 4.78 3.14
C LEU A 53 3.21 5.50 3.56
N LYS A 54 4.28 4.76 3.88
CA LYS A 54 5.57 5.34 4.23
C LYS A 54 6.24 6.07 3.09
N SER A 55 5.95 5.75 1.83
CA SER A 55 6.52 6.47 0.68
C SER A 55 6.22 7.97 0.72
N PHE A 56 5.16 8.40 1.39
CA PHE A 56 4.83 9.82 1.58
C PHE A 56 5.48 10.48 2.80
N LEU A 57 6.13 9.70 3.66
CA LEU A 57 6.60 10.11 4.98
C LEU A 57 8.12 9.91 5.14
N VAL A 58 8.84 9.74 4.02
CA VAL A 58 10.29 9.52 4.00
C VAL A 58 11.03 10.62 3.28
N SER A 59 12.27 10.80 3.73
CA SER A 59 13.28 11.59 3.02
C SER A 59 14.25 10.67 2.30
N VAL A 60 14.81 11.16 1.19
CA VAL A 60 15.90 10.47 0.49
C VAL A 60 17.15 10.51 1.37
N ALA A 61 17.73 9.34 1.61
CA ALA A 61 18.94 9.16 2.41
C ALA A 61 20.20 8.95 1.55
N GLY A 62 20.05 8.51 0.29
CA GLY A 62 21.18 8.19 -0.58
C GLY A 62 20.74 7.83 -1.99
N ASN A 63 21.68 7.89 -2.95
CA ASN A 63 21.46 7.64 -4.39
C ASN A 63 20.32 8.49 -4.98
N HIS A 64 20.29 9.78 -4.64
CA HIS A 64 19.19 10.66 -5.02
C HIS A 64 18.96 10.69 -6.55
N GLY A 65 17.72 10.45 -6.96
CA GLY A 65 17.29 10.42 -8.36
C GLY A 65 17.79 9.22 -9.16
N GLN A 66 18.42 8.23 -8.53
CA GLN A 66 18.83 6.96 -9.15
C GLN A 66 17.77 5.88 -8.89
N LEU A 67 17.79 4.80 -9.69
CA LEU A 67 16.87 3.67 -9.52
C LEU A 67 17.00 2.98 -8.15
N ASN A 68 18.18 3.05 -7.54
CA ASN A 68 18.48 2.46 -6.24
C ASN A 68 18.50 3.51 -5.11
N GLU A 69 17.63 4.52 -5.20
CA GLU A 69 17.44 5.51 -4.15
C GLU A 69 17.12 4.84 -2.80
N THR A 70 17.76 5.32 -1.74
CA THR A 70 17.52 4.80 -0.38
C THR A 70 16.77 5.83 0.45
N TYR A 71 15.95 5.36 1.38
CA TYR A 71 15.01 6.18 2.11
C TYR A 71 15.17 6.05 3.62
N GLN A 72 14.93 7.15 4.32
CA GLN A 72 14.92 7.18 5.77
C GLN A 72 13.55 7.65 6.27
N PHE A 73 12.95 6.82 7.13
CA PHE A 73 11.77 7.18 7.90
C PHE A 73 12.21 7.79 9.24
N ASP A 74 12.24 9.12 9.34
CA ASP A 74 12.64 9.81 10.57
C ASP A 74 11.44 10.11 11.45
N LYS A 75 11.10 9.16 12.33
CA LYS A 75 10.03 9.33 13.33
C LYS A 75 10.24 10.58 14.19
N LYS A 76 11.47 10.94 14.54
CA LYS A 76 11.72 12.08 15.43
C LYS A 76 11.35 13.38 14.74
N LEU A 77 11.70 13.50 13.46
CA LEU A 77 11.35 14.66 12.64
C LEU A 77 9.83 14.77 12.47
N LEU A 78 9.17 13.68 12.08
CA LEU A 78 7.71 13.63 11.91
C LEU A 78 6.93 13.90 13.21
N VAL A 79 7.51 13.59 14.37
CA VAL A 79 6.90 13.97 15.66
C VAL A 79 7.16 15.45 15.98
N ALA A 80 8.33 15.97 15.62
CA ALA A 80 8.70 17.36 15.88
C ALA A 80 7.89 18.35 15.02
N ASP A 81 7.55 17.97 13.79
CA ASP A 81 6.72 18.78 12.88
C ASP A 81 5.20 18.59 13.07
N GLY A 82 4.80 17.64 13.93
CA GLY A 82 3.40 17.37 14.26
C GLY A 82 2.68 16.41 13.32
N THR A 83 3.36 15.85 12.31
CA THR A 83 2.80 14.84 11.39
C THR A 83 2.45 13.54 12.11
N LEU A 84 3.24 13.15 13.10
CA LEU A 84 3.00 11.96 13.92
C LEU A 84 2.82 12.28 15.41
N PRO A 85 1.91 11.59 16.11
CA PRO A 85 1.83 11.67 17.57
C PRO A 85 3.10 11.14 18.25
N LYS A 86 3.51 11.73 19.38
CA LYS A 86 4.73 11.36 20.12
C LYS A 86 4.85 9.89 20.50
N LYS A 87 3.72 9.23 20.82
CA LYS A 87 3.66 7.81 21.22
C LYS A 87 3.04 6.91 20.14
N SER A 88 3.09 7.35 18.89
CA SER A 88 2.57 6.58 17.75
C SER A 88 3.34 5.29 17.52
N ASP A 89 2.62 4.25 17.08
CA ASP A 89 3.21 3.05 16.50
C ASP A 89 3.39 3.27 14.99
N VAL A 90 4.63 3.21 14.52
CA VAL A 90 5.00 3.53 13.12
C VAL A 90 4.80 2.36 12.16
N HIS A 91 4.31 1.24 12.68
CA HIS A 91 3.89 0.07 11.89
C HIS A 91 2.37 -0.08 11.88
N ASP A 92 1.66 0.84 12.53
CA ASP A 92 0.21 0.84 12.56
C ASP A 92 -0.34 1.54 11.32
N LEU A 93 -1.04 0.79 10.46
CA LEU A 93 -1.47 1.31 9.15
C LEU A 93 -2.44 2.49 9.29
N THR A 94 -3.26 2.52 10.33
CA THR A 94 -4.18 3.65 10.58
C THR A 94 -3.39 4.90 10.96
N VAL A 95 -2.36 4.76 11.80
CA VAL A 95 -1.47 5.89 12.16
C VAL A 95 -0.78 6.45 10.92
N LEU A 96 -0.25 5.59 10.05
CA LEU A 96 0.42 6.03 8.83
C LEU A 96 -0.55 6.69 7.84
N TYR A 97 -1.78 6.19 7.74
CA TYR A 97 -2.83 6.81 6.93
C TYR A 97 -3.21 8.21 7.46
N GLU A 98 -3.39 8.35 8.78
CA GLU A 98 -3.77 9.62 9.39
C GLU A 98 -2.68 10.70 9.25
N ALA A 99 -1.43 10.29 9.08
CA ALA A 99 -0.30 11.16 8.82
C ALA A 99 -0.23 11.70 7.38
N LEU A 100 -1.00 11.13 6.44
CA LEU A 100 -1.02 11.61 5.06
C LEU A 100 -1.77 12.95 4.92
N PRO A 101 -1.41 13.79 3.94
CA PRO A 101 -2.24 14.89 3.47
C PRO A 101 -3.69 14.45 3.16
N LYS A 102 -4.67 15.33 3.43
CA LYS A 102 -6.10 14.96 3.40
C LYS A 102 -6.61 14.60 2.00
N ASP A 103 -6.06 15.22 0.98
CA ASP A 103 -6.30 14.90 -0.42
C ASP A 103 -5.78 13.49 -0.79
N LEU A 104 -4.61 13.10 -0.30
CA LEU A 104 -4.09 11.74 -0.47
C LEU A 104 -4.91 10.72 0.30
N GLN A 105 -5.36 11.03 1.51
CA GLN A 105 -6.27 10.15 2.27
C GLN A 105 -7.53 9.83 1.47
N THR A 106 -8.20 10.85 0.94
CA THR A 106 -9.45 10.68 0.19
C THR A 106 -9.27 10.06 -1.20
N TYR A 107 -8.12 10.29 -1.84
CA TYR A 107 -7.77 9.62 -3.08
C TYR A 107 -7.52 8.12 -2.89
N LEU A 108 -6.69 7.77 -1.90
CA LEU A 108 -6.24 6.41 -1.68
C LEU A 108 -7.33 5.53 -1.09
N PHE A 109 -8.17 6.06 -0.19
CA PHE A 109 -9.15 5.27 0.55
C PHE A 109 -10.55 5.87 0.50
N GLU A 110 -11.50 5.06 0.06
CA GLU A 110 -12.92 5.25 0.35
C GLU A 110 -13.25 4.80 1.78
N THR A 111 -14.40 5.23 2.31
CA THR A 111 -14.78 4.95 3.71
C THR A 111 -14.74 3.47 4.08
N PHE A 112 -15.18 2.58 3.18
CA PHE A 112 -15.15 1.13 3.43
C PHE A 112 -13.72 0.56 3.34
N GLU A 113 -12.87 1.12 2.49
CA GLU A 113 -11.47 0.71 2.35
C GLU A 113 -10.68 1.08 3.61
N PHE A 114 -10.98 2.23 4.19
CA PHE A 114 -10.43 2.63 5.48
C PHE A 114 -10.85 1.66 6.61
N LYS A 115 -12.06 1.10 6.57
CA LYS A 115 -12.50 0.09 7.53
C LYS A 115 -11.64 -1.18 7.42
N ILE A 116 -11.39 -1.65 6.20
CA ILE A 116 -10.49 -2.80 5.93
C ILE A 116 -9.09 -2.50 6.47
N LEU A 117 -8.55 -1.30 6.19
CA LEU A 117 -7.25 -0.87 6.69
C LEU A 117 -7.19 -0.89 8.23
N HIS A 118 -8.23 -0.35 8.88
CA HIS A 118 -8.33 -0.29 10.34
C HIS A 118 -8.41 -1.68 10.98
N GLU A 119 -9.18 -2.61 10.40
CA GLU A 119 -9.27 -3.99 10.87
C GLU A 119 -7.93 -4.74 10.74
N ASN A 120 -7.12 -4.37 9.75
CA ASN A 120 -5.81 -5.00 9.47
C ASN A 120 -4.61 -4.19 9.99
N ARG A 121 -4.83 -3.13 10.79
CA ARG A 121 -3.82 -2.11 11.10
C ARG A 121 -2.54 -2.61 11.78
N LYS A 122 -2.57 -3.76 12.45
CA LYS A 122 -1.41 -4.39 13.14
C LYS A 122 -1.05 -5.76 12.58
N LEU A 123 -1.62 -6.13 11.43
CA LEU A 123 -1.48 -7.47 10.88
C LEU A 123 0.00 -7.82 10.64
N PHE A 124 0.76 -6.88 10.07
CA PHE A 124 2.19 -7.06 9.82
C PHE A 124 3.00 -7.28 11.11
N THR A 125 2.67 -6.65 12.24
CA THR A 125 3.46 -6.82 13.47
C THR A 125 3.03 -8.04 14.28
N GLN A 126 1.73 -8.34 14.28
CA GLN A 126 1.12 -9.36 15.15
C GLN A 126 0.99 -10.76 14.51
N SER A 127 0.98 -10.86 13.18
CA SER A 127 0.67 -12.13 12.50
C SER A 127 1.83 -12.71 11.68
N ARG A 128 3.06 -12.22 11.88
CA ARG A 128 4.28 -12.76 11.22
C ARG A 128 4.50 -14.23 11.56
N TYR A 129 4.19 -14.60 12.80
CA TYR A 129 4.38 -15.94 13.33
C TYR A 129 3.02 -16.59 13.52
N ILE A 130 2.55 -17.30 12.49
CA ILE A 130 1.20 -17.90 12.45
C ILE A 130 0.92 -18.91 13.58
N TYR A 131 1.95 -19.40 14.27
CA TYR A 131 1.85 -20.32 15.40
C TYR A 131 1.69 -19.60 16.74
N GLU A 132 1.83 -18.28 16.80
CA GLU A 132 1.67 -17.52 18.04
C GLU A 132 0.19 -17.35 18.40
N PRO A 133 -0.18 -17.41 19.69
CA PRO A 133 -1.58 -17.26 20.12
C PRO A 133 -2.22 -15.93 19.72
N SER A 134 -1.42 -14.89 19.52
CA SER A 134 -1.87 -13.56 19.08
C SER A 134 -2.00 -13.42 17.57
N ALA A 135 -1.61 -14.43 16.78
CA ALA A 135 -1.72 -14.38 15.34
C ALA A 135 -3.18 -14.33 14.89
N ASN A 136 -3.45 -13.58 13.83
CA ASN A 136 -4.79 -13.52 13.27
C ASN A 136 -5.20 -14.89 12.71
N THR A 137 -6.34 -15.40 13.16
CA THR A 137 -6.91 -16.68 12.72
C THR A 137 -7.99 -16.52 11.66
N ILE A 138 -8.52 -15.30 11.48
CA ILE A 138 -9.55 -14.98 10.51
C ILE A 138 -8.89 -14.29 9.32
N ASN A 139 -8.87 -14.98 8.17
CA ASN A 139 -8.29 -14.45 6.94
C ASN A 139 -9.38 -14.25 5.90
N ASN A 140 -9.40 -13.08 5.28
CA ASN A 140 -10.17 -12.77 4.08
C ASN A 140 -9.25 -12.18 3.01
N ASP A 141 -9.76 -12.03 1.79
CA ASP A 141 -9.00 -11.46 0.67
C ASP A 141 -9.14 -9.93 0.55
N ASP A 142 -9.85 -9.28 1.47
CA ASP A 142 -10.14 -7.84 1.41
C ASP A 142 -8.86 -6.99 1.43
N ILE A 143 -7.91 -7.31 2.32
CA ILE A 143 -6.62 -6.60 2.39
C ILE A 143 -5.75 -6.86 1.15
N ILE A 144 -5.90 -8.03 0.51
CA ILE A 144 -5.19 -8.39 -0.73
C ILE A 144 -5.73 -7.55 -1.88
N LYS A 145 -7.06 -7.48 -2.03
CA LYS A 145 -7.75 -6.63 -3.01
C LYS A 145 -7.42 -5.15 -2.81
N LEU A 146 -7.44 -4.69 -1.56
CA LEU A 146 -7.08 -3.32 -1.20
C LEU A 146 -5.64 -3.00 -1.60
N THR A 147 -4.70 -3.90 -1.34
CA THR A 147 -3.29 -3.73 -1.72
C THR A 147 -3.14 -3.57 -3.24
N ALA A 148 -3.76 -4.45 -4.03
CA ALA A 148 -3.73 -4.37 -5.48
C ALA A 148 -4.26 -3.02 -6.00
N ARG A 149 -5.39 -2.57 -5.43
CA ARG A 149 -6.01 -1.28 -5.77
C ARG A 149 -5.12 -0.09 -5.41
N LEU A 150 -4.48 -0.11 -4.24
CA LEU A 150 -3.58 0.96 -3.80
C LEU A 150 -2.35 1.08 -4.69
N VAL A 151 -1.72 -0.04 -5.06
CA VAL A 151 -0.62 -0.04 -6.05
C VAL A 151 -1.10 0.60 -7.36
N CYS A 152 -2.26 0.18 -7.87
CA CYS A 152 -2.83 0.73 -9.10
C CYS A 152 -3.09 2.25 -9.01
N LYS A 153 -3.68 2.72 -7.90
CA LYS A 153 -3.91 4.15 -7.65
C LYS A 153 -2.59 4.93 -7.64
N ILE A 154 -1.59 4.47 -6.90
CA ILE A 154 -0.31 5.18 -6.79
C ILE A 154 0.42 5.24 -8.12
N VAL A 155 0.53 4.11 -8.83
CA VAL A 155 1.16 4.09 -10.15
C VAL A 155 0.41 5.00 -11.12
N TYR A 156 -0.93 4.98 -11.11
CA TYR A 156 -1.75 5.89 -11.93
C TYR A 156 -1.43 7.36 -11.63
N LEU A 157 -1.40 7.74 -10.35
CA LEU A 157 -1.07 9.09 -9.91
C LEU A 157 0.33 9.51 -10.36
N TYR A 158 1.33 8.64 -10.17
CA TYR A 158 2.72 8.91 -10.55
C TYR A 158 2.85 9.10 -12.07
N LYS A 159 2.24 8.23 -12.88
CA LYS A 159 2.19 8.40 -14.35
C LYS A 159 1.59 9.74 -14.73
N HIS A 160 0.45 10.10 -14.14
CA HIS A 160 -0.25 11.35 -14.46
C HIS A 160 0.47 12.61 -14.01
N GLN A 161 1.26 12.54 -12.95
CA GLN A 161 2.09 13.66 -12.50
C GLN A 161 3.47 13.73 -13.18
N GLY A 162 3.75 12.83 -14.13
CA GLY A 162 4.95 12.87 -14.96
C GLY A 162 6.16 12.12 -14.39
N CYS A 163 5.95 11.09 -13.57
CA CYS A 163 7.03 10.19 -13.15
C CYS A 163 7.58 9.41 -14.36
N VAL A 164 8.90 9.39 -14.51
CA VAL A 164 9.61 8.77 -15.64
C VAL A 164 10.38 7.50 -15.24
N ASP A 165 10.13 7.00 -14.03
CA ASP A 165 10.77 5.79 -13.55
C ASP A 165 10.33 4.57 -14.39
N PRO A 166 11.26 3.67 -14.80
CA PRO A 166 10.93 2.52 -15.65
C PRO A 166 9.83 1.62 -15.08
N PHE A 167 9.89 1.29 -13.78
CA PHE A 167 8.87 0.46 -13.14
C PHE A 167 7.51 1.12 -13.27
N ILE A 168 7.42 2.42 -12.99
CA ILE A 168 6.17 3.17 -13.10
C ILE A 168 5.68 3.14 -14.54
N LEU A 169 6.51 3.49 -15.52
CA LEU A 169 6.11 3.58 -16.93
C LEU A 169 5.59 2.25 -17.48
N GLU A 170 6.30 1.17 -17.21
CA GLU A 170 6.03 -0.18 -17.74
C GLU A 170 4.89 -0.90 -17.01
N PHE A 171 4.50 -0.43 -15.82
CA PHE A 171 3.45 -1.07 -15.03
C PHE A 171 2.10 -1.14 -15.75
N GLU A 172 1.55 -2.35 -15.90
CA GLU A 172 0.27 -2.62 -16.56
C GLU A 172 -0.91 -2.50 -15.57
N ILE A 173 -1.36 -1.27 -15.29
CA ILE A 173 -2.40 -0.98 -14.27
C ILE A 173 -3.69 -1.79 -14.48
N ASP A 174 -4.24 -1.78 -15.70
CA ASP A 174 -5.50 -2.46 -16.00
C ASP A 174 -5.38 -3.97 -15.78
N LYS A 175 -4.25 -4.56 -16.19
CA LYS A 175 -3.99 -5.99 -16.01
C LYS A 175 -4.04 -6.38 -14.54
N ILE A 176 -3.37 -5.64 -13.66
CA ILE A 176 -3.36 -5.92 -12.21
C ILE A 176 -4.74 -5.68 -11.59
N TYR A 177 -5.36 -4.53 -11.89
CA TYR A 177 -6.64 -4.16 -11.30
C TYR A 177 -7.75 -5.16 -11.65
N PHE A 178 -7.91 -5.51 -12.93
CA PHE A 178 -9.00 -6.39 -13.37
C PHE A 178 -8.76 -7.87 -13.04
N SER A 179 -7.53 -8.28 -12.76
CA SER A 179 -7.25 -9.67 -12.33
C SER A 179 -7.46 -9.90 -10.83
N HIS A 180 -7.34 -8.87 -9.99
CA HIS A 180 -7.31 -9.06 -8.53
C HIS A 180 -8.31 -8.23 -7.73
N VAL A 181 -8.98 -7.24 -8.32
CA VAL A 181 -9.92 -6.34 -7.60
C VAL A 181 -11.39 -6.64 -7.94
N GLN A 182 -11.68 -7.53 -8.90
CA GLN A 182 -13.05 -7.88 -9.23
C GLN A 182 -13.76 -8.58 -8.04
N PRO A 183 -15.04 -8.28 -7.78
CA PRO A 183 -15.86 -9.18 -6.98
C PRO A 183 -15.86 -10.52 -7.71
N TYR A 184 -15.57 -11.62 -7.02
CA TYR A 184 -15.94 -12.93 -7.55
C TYR A 184 -17.42 -12.83 -7.92
N ALA A 185 -17.74 -12.99 -9.20
CA ALA A 185 -19.11 -13.17 -9.62
C ALA A 185 -19.65 -14.32 -8.77
N PHE A 186 -20.74 -14.09 -8.04
CA PHE A 186 -21.57 -15.17 -7.54
C PHE A 186 -21.90 -16.02 -8.76
N ILE A 187 -21.27 -17.19 -8.88
CA ILE A 187 -21.77 -18.23 -9.74
C ILE A 187 -23.05 -18.69 -9.04
N GLU A 188 -24.20 -18.14 -9.43
CA GLU A 188 -25.46 -18.83 -9.19
C GLU A 188 -25.34 -20.20 -9.86
N ALA A 189 -25.21 -21.23 -9.03
CA ALA A 189 -25.27 -22.59 -9.48
C ALA A 189 -26.64 -22.83 -10.12
N LEU A 190 -26.64 -23.17 -11.42
CA LEU A 190 -27.76 -23.80 -12.12
C LEU A 190 -27.90 -25.26 -11.67
#